data_AF-A0A1G0J7W8-F1
#
_entry.id   AF-A0A1G0J7W8-F1
#
_cell.length_a   1.000
_cell.length_b   1.000
_cell.length_c   1.000
_cell.angle_alpha   90.00
_cell.angle_beta   90.00
_cell.angle_gamma   90.00
#
_symmetry.space_group_name_H-M   'P 1'
#
loop_
_entity.id
_entity.type
_entity.pdbx_description
1 polymer ?
#
loop_
_entity_poly.entity_id
_entity_poly.type
_entity_poly.pdbx_seq_one_letter_code
_entity_poly.pdbx_strand_id
1 'polypeptide(L)'
;MKKSTLAGSALFLIVSGFALAQESTAPEFQDADANSDGILSTSEANAALPALGLVDGNQDGVISKADVKKVLPDIDFEEDDQSAVGSTEYQQIVQVMEEMLNNA
;
A
#
# COMPACT_ATOMS: atom_id res chain seq x y z
N MET A 1 -33.11 -25.36 -46.52
CA MET A 1 -33.07 -26.12 -45.24
C MET A 1 -31.68 -25.92 -44.63
N LYS A 2 -31.58 -25.17 -43.53
CA LYS A 2 -30.29 -24.81 -42.91
C LYS A 2 -29.87 -25.90 -41.93
N LYS A 3 -28.60 -26.26 -42.00
CA LYS A 3 -27.98 -27.46 -41.41
C LYS A 3 -27.62 -27.18 -39.94
N SER A 4 -27.73 -28.23 -39.13
CA SER A 4 -27.57 -28.26 -37.68
C SER A 4 -26.10 -28.34 -37.23
N THR A 5 -25.92 -28.34 -35.89
CA THR A 5 -24.84 -28.89 -35.05
C THR A 5 -23.65 -28.03 -34.58
N LEU A 6 -23.60 -27.87 -33.24
CA LEU A 6 -22.53 -28.23 -32.29
C LEU A 6 -21.32 -27.30 -32.03
N ALA A 7 -21.21 -26.82 -30.78
CA ALA A 7 -20.03 -26.73 -29.91
C ALA A 7 -20.44 -25.90 -28.66
N GLY A 8 -20.23 -26.26 -27.40
CA GLY A 8 -19.18 -27.07 -26.79
C GLY A 8 -18.10 -26.16 -26.17
N SER A 9 -18.11 -26.06 -24.83
CA SER A 9 -16.99 -25.67 -23.96
C SER A 9 -16.71 -24.17 -23.70
N ALA A 10 -16.74 -23.76 -22.43
CA ALA A 10 -15.52 -23.44 -21.68
C ALA A 10 -15.85 -23.17 -20.20
N LEU A 11 -15.33 -24.06 -19.36
CA LEU A 11 -15.26 -23.98 -17.90
C LEU A 11 -14.28 -22.86 -17.53
N PHE A 12 -14.72 -21.74 -16.95
CA PHE A 12 -13.81 -20.79 -16.31
C PHE A 12 -13.60 -21.22 -14.86
N LEU A 13 -12.51 -21.95 -14.62
CA LEU A 13 -11.91 -22.10 -13.30
C LEU A 13 -11.40 -20.72 -12.89
N ILE A 14 -12.16 -19.99 -12.08
CA ILE A 14 -11.60 -18.86 -11.35
C ILE A 14 -10.77 -19.48 -10.24
N VAL A 15 -9.45 -19.40 -10.40
CA VAL A 15 -8.50 -19.78 -9.36
C VAL A 15 -8.83 -18.91 -8.14
N SER A 16 -9.31 -19.54 -7.06
CA SER A 16 -9.41 -18.86 -5.77
C SER A 16 -8.00 -18.44 -5.42
N GLY A 17 -7.75 -17.13 -5.50
CA GLY A 17 -6.48 -16.53 -5.15
C GLY A 17 -6.05 -17.06 -3.79
N PHE A 18 -4.83 -17.58 -3.73
CA PHE A 18 -4.16 -17.82 -2.47
C PHE A 18 -4.02 -16.46 -1.77
N ALA A 19 -4.96 -16.14 -0.88
CA ALA A 19 -4.72 -15.15 0.14
C ALA A 19 -3.74 -15.80 1.12
N LEU A 20 -2.44 -15.67 0.82
CA LEU A 20 -1.45 -15.79 1.87
C LEU A 20 -1.71 -14.59 2.78
N ALA A 21 -2.54 -14.81 3.80
CA ALA A 21 -2.54 -13.98 5.00
C ALA A 21 -1.16 -14.16 5.63
N GLN A 22 -0.20 -13.40 5.11
CA GLN A 22 1.06 -13.19 5.78
C GLN A 22 0.66 -12.45 7.06
N GLU A 23 0.87 -13.11 8.19
CA GLU A 23 0.64 -12.55 9.52
C GLU A 23 1.70 -11.48 9.76
N SER A 24 1.58 -10.37 9.04
CA SER A 24 2.33 -9.14 9.28
C SER A 24 1.74 -8.54 10.54
N THR A 25 2.51 -8.54 11.63
CA THR A 25 2.14 -7.83 12.86
C THR A 25 2.17 -6.31 12.69
N ALA A 26 2.59 -5.83 11.52
CA ALA A 26 2.53 -4.44 11.19
C ALA A 26 1.09 -3.92 11.08
N PRO A 27 0.86 -2.65 11.46
CA PRO A 27 -0.43 -2.01 11.27
C PRO A 27 -0.83 -2.07 9.79
N GLU A 28 -2.02 -2.59 9.48
CA GLU A 28 -2.53 -2.61 8.11
C GLU A 28 -2.86 -1.18 7.66
N PHE A 29 -2.88 -0.94 6.35
CA PHE A 29 -3.25 0.37 5.81
C PHE A 29 -4.64 0.81 6.30
N GLN A 30 -5.59 -0.11 6.41
CA GLN A 30 -6.95 0.18 6.88
C GLN A 30 -7.00 0.65 8.34
N ASP A 31 -6.01 0.26 9.16
CA ASP A 31 -5.91 0.76 10.53
C ASP A 31 -5.28 2.16 10.59
N ALA A 32 -4.43 2.48 9.60
CA ALA A 32 -3.80 3.78 9.46
C ALA A 32 -4.74 4.82 8.84
N ASP A 33 -5.49 4.43 7.81
CA ASP A 33 -6.49 5.23 7.09
C ASP A 33 -7.81 5.31 7.87
N ALA A 34 -7.77 6.06 8.97
CA ALA A 34 -8.87 6.16 9.93
C ALA A 34 -10.12 6.80 9.33
N ASN A 35 -9.97 7.70 8.36
CA ASN A 35 -11.08 8.33 7.66
C ASN A 35 -11.57 7.52 6.43
N SER A 36 -10.82 6.49 6.02
CA SER A 36 -11.11 5.60 4.90
C SER A 36 -11.24 6.31 3.56
N ASP A 37 -10.43 7.35 3.33
CA ASP A 37 -10.40 8.11 2.07
C ASP A 37 -9.40 7.54 1.04
N GLY A 38 -8.61 6.54 1.43
CA GLY A 38 -7.65 5.84 0.59
C GLY A 38 -6.27 6.49 0.54
N ILE A 39 -6.02 7.55 1.32
CA ILE A 39 -4.72 8.21 1.44
C ILE A 39 -4.38 8.46 2.92
N LEU A 40 -3.10 8.75 3.22
CA LEU A 40 -2.71 9.09 4.59
C LEU A 40 -2.59 10.59 4.80
N SER A 41 -3.42 11.12 5.69
CA SER A 41 -3.27 12.45 6.26
C SER A 41 -2.01 12.52 7.14
N THR A 42 -1.47 13.72 7.37
CA THR A 42 -0.31 13.91 8.28
C THR A 42 -0.52 13.28 9.65
N SER A 43 -1.73 13.42 10.21
CA SER A 43 -2.07 12.88 11.53
C SER A 43 -2.16 11.35 11.52
N GLU A 44 -2.71 10.77 10.46
CA GLU A 44 -2.87 9.32 10.29
C GLU A 44 -1.50 8.65 10.12
N ALA A 45 -0.66 9.21 9.25
CA ALA A 45 0.70 8.74 9.06
C ALA A 45 1.55 8.80 10.33
N ASN A 46 1.44 9.88 11.12
CA ASN A 46 2.17 9.99 12.40
C ASN A 46 1.63 9.02 13.47
N ALA A 47 0.35 8.69 13.44
CA ALA A 47 -0.23 7.70 14.35
C ALA A 47 0.19 6.27 13.96
N ALA A 48 0.22 5.95 12.67
CA ALA A 48 0.57 4.64 12.15
C ALA A 48 2.08 4.36 12.17
N LEU A 49 2.89 5.38 11.85
CA LEU A 49 4.34 5.28 11.68
C LEU A 49 5.08 6.28 12.61
N PRO A 50 4.87 6.22 13.93
CA PRO A 50 5.45 7.19 14.87
C PRO A 50 6.98 7.14 14.92
N ALA A 51 7.59 6.02 14.51
CA ALA A 51 9.04 5.86 14.45
C ALA A 51 9.71 6.72 13.37
N LEU A 52 8.97 7.07 12.31
CA LEU A 52 9.49 7.87 11.20
C LEU A 52 9.39 9.37 11.47
N GLY A 53 8.38 9.82 12.22
CA GLY A 53 8.17 11.25 12.45
C GLY A 53 7.95 12.02 11.14
N LEU A 54 7.04 11.50 10.31
CA LEU A 54 6.73 12.04 8.98
C LEU A 54 6.23 13.48 9.09
N VAL A 55 6.74 14.35 8.21
CA VAL A 55 6.37 15.76 8.15
C VAL A 55 5.82 16.08 6.77
N ASP A 56 4.61 16.64 6.74
CA ASP A 56 4.03 17.24 5.55
C ASP A 56 4.83 18.50 5.18
N GLY A 57 5.65 18.38 4.13
CA GLY A 57 6.56 19.44 3.71
C GLY A 57 5.94 20.45 2.77
N ASN A 58 4.91 20.06 2.00
CA ASN A 58 4.22 20.92 1.04
C ASN A 58 2.96 21.59 1.65
N GLN A 59 2.61 21.23 2.88
CA GLN A 59 1.52 21.77 3.70
C GLN A 59 0.15 21.60 3.04
N ASP A 60 -0.05 20.48 2.33
CA ASP A 60 -1.33 20.16 1.68
C ASP A 60 -2.27 19.33 2.58
N GLY A 61 -1.80 18.91 3.76
CA GLY A 61 -2.55 18.17 4.76
C GLY A 61 -2.38 16.65 4.70
N VAL A 62 -1.63 16.13 3.72
CA VAL A 62 -1.39 14.70 3.53
C VAL A 62 0.11 14.39 3.51
N ILE A 63 0.47 13.13 3.70
CA ILE A 63 1.86 12.70 3.50
C ILE A 63 2.03 12.27 2.06
N SER A 64 2.96 12.92 1.36
CA SER A 64 3.38 12.55 0.03
C SER A 64 4.52 11.53 0.04
N LYS A 65 4.68 10.78 -1.04
CA LYS A 65 5.85 9.89 -1.25
C LYS A 65 7.19 10.63 -1.09
N ALA A 66 7.28 11.83 -1.65
CA ALA A 66 8.45 12.70 -1.49
C ALA A 66 8.74 13.07 -0.02
N ASP A 67 7.73 13.17 0.84
CA ASP A 67 7.93 13.47 2.26
C ASP A 67 8.44 12.25 3.02
N VAL A 68 7.94 11.07 2.69
CA VAL A 68 8.46 9.82 3.25
C VAL A 68 9.92 9.64 2.87
N LYS A 69 10.29 9.88 1.61
CA LYS A 69 11.66 9.68 1.13
C LYS A 69 12.69 10.60 1.80
N LYS A 70 12.26 11.77 2.31
CA LYS A 70 13.13 12.65 3.10
C LYS A 70 13.54 12.01 4.44
N VAL A 71 12.67 11.18 5.01
CA VAL A 71 12.89 10.49 6.28
C VAL A 71 13.50 9.10 6.05
N LEU A 72 13.03 8.41 5.04
CA LEU A 72 13.40 7.05 4.65
C LEU A 72 14.03 7.09 3.25
N PRO A 73 15.31 7.48 3.11
CA PRO A 73 15.96 7.61 1.80
C PRO A 73 16.16 6.26 1.08
N ASP A 74 16.14 5.16 1.83
CA ASP A 74 16.34 3.81 1.30
C ASP A 74 15.08 3.24 0.63
N ILE A 75 13.93 3.91 0.75
CA ILE A 75 12.70 3.48 0.09
C ILE A 75 12.74 3.80 -1.41
N ASP A 76 12.39 2.82 -2.22
CA ASP A 76 12.28 2.97 -3.67
C ASP A 76 10.82 2.84 -4.08
N PHE A 77 10.12 3.97 -4.12
CA PHE A 77 8.78 4.04 -4.69
C PHE A 77 8.88 4.02 -6.22
N GLU A 78 7.91 3.39 -6.89
CA GLU A 78 7.85 3.41 -8.38
C GLU A 78 7.85 4.84 -8.94
N GLU A 79 7.25 5.79 -8.21
CA GLU A 79 7.26 7.21 -8.56
C GLU A 79 7.55 8.09 -7.33
N ASP A 80 8.66 8.83 -7.35
CA ASP A 80 9.06 9.80 -6.32
C ASP A 80 8.48 11.19 -6.63
N ASP A 81 7.18 11.33 -6.42
CA ASP A 81 6.44 12.56 -6.68
C ASP A 81 5.72 13.08 -5.41
N GLN A 82 4.94 14.15 -5.58
CA GLN A 82 4.10 14.72 -4.52
C GLN A 82 2.73 14.04 -4.42
N SER A 83 2.57 12.83 -4.95
CA SER A 83 1.33 12.08 -4.77
C SER A 83 1.27 11.53 -3.36
N ALA A 84 0.06 11.55 -2.79
CA ALA A 84 -0.20 11.07 -1.45
C ALA A 84 0.13 9.57 -1.33
N VAL A 85 0.53 9.15 -0.13
CA VAL A 85 0.78 7.75 0.20
C VAL A 85 -0.55 7.01 0.29
N GLY A 86 -0.76 6.04 -0.61
CA GLY A 86 -1.88 5.12 -0.56
C GLY A 86 -1.49 3.79 0.08
N SER A 87 -2.35 2.78 -0.10
CA SER A 87 -2.16 1.45 0.49
C SER A 87 -0.89 0.75 0.02
N THR A 88 -0.56 0.87 -1.27
CA THR A 88 0.59 0.18 -1.88
C THR A 88 1.90 0.77 -1.37
N GLU A 89 2.00 2.09 -1.33
CA GLU A 89 3.16 2.81 -0.79
C GLU A 89 3.31 2.54 0.70
N TYR A 90 2.21 2.55 1.45
CA TYR A 90 2.24 2.27 2.87
C TYR A 90 2.78 0.87 3.18
N GLN A 91 2.37 -0.15 2.42
CA GLN A 91 2.92 -1.51 2.57
C GLN A 91 4.43 -1.56 2.31
N GLN A 92 4.92 -0.81 1.32
CA GLN A 92 6.37 -0.70 1.06
C GLN A 92 7.10 -0.03 2.23
N ILE A 93 6.53 1.03 2.81
CA ILE A 93 7.10 1.72 3.97
C ILE A 93 7.21 0.78 5.16
N VAL A 94 6.11 0.10 5.48
CA VAL A 94 6.04 -0.88 6.55
C VAL A 94 7.06 -1.99 6.33
N GLN A 95 7.14 -2.54 5.12
CA GLN A 95 8.09 -3.60 4.80
C GLN A 95 9.53 -3.14 5.01
N VAL A 96 9.91 -1.96 4.51
CA VAL A 96 11.26 -1.42 4.71
C VAL A 96 11.54 -1.19 6.19
N MET A 97 10.59 -0.66 6.96
CA MET A 97 10.76 -0.51 8.41
C MET A 97 10.93 -1.86 9.11
N GLU A 98 10.14 -2.87 8.77
CA GLU A 98 10.28 -4.23 9.33
C GLU A 98 11.64 -4.82 8.98
N GLU A 99 12.12 -4.63 7.74
CA GLU A 99 13.46 -5.04 7.32
C GLU A 99 14.54 -4.31 8.13
N MET A 100 14.39 -3.00 8.40
CA MET A 100 15.32 -2.25 9.24
C MET A 100 15.32 -2.74 10.69
N LEU A 101 14.17 -3.09 11.25
CA LEU A 101 14.04 -3.59 12.62
C LEU A 101 14.56 -5.02 12.77
N ASN A 102 14.35 -5.88 11.76
CA ASN A 102 14.78 -7.28 11.79
C ASN A 102 16.26 -7.47 11.45
N ASN A 103 16.89 -6.50 10.79
CA ASN A 103 18.34 -6.49 10.50
C ASN A 103 19.18 -5.70 11.52
N ALA A 104 18.59 -5.17 12.60
CA ALA A 104 19.28 -4.43 13.68
C ALA A 104 19.71 -5.35 14.83
#